data_AF-A0A3M6V8U0-F1
#
_entry.id   AF-A0A3M6V8U0-F1
#
_cell.length_a   1.000
_cell.length_b   1.000
_cell.length_c   1.000
_cell.angle_alpha   90.00
_cell.angle_beta   90.00
_cell.angle_gamma   90.00
#
_symmetry.space_group_name_H-M   'P 1'
#
loop_
_entity.id
_entity.type
_entity.pdbx_description
1 polymer ?
#
loop_
_entity_poly.entity_id
_entity_poly.type
_entity_poly.pdbx_seq_one_letter_code
_entity_poly.pdbx_strand_id
1 'polypeptide(L)'
;MNTQFIGAMLDPYPQPQTAEFCLRVPLDYGTSVVEAPCRWDYVIVFPNPPKHAIEVSDERDTIIKRLRGAGLRLRLFYSSGKKLVFCKIRAPVELMRREAELLNMHLQLDPTELRRASFNGIPEYSIAPFPIRDVKQTYRYSPFDYIFAPYFQARDVQHFYARKGPNGSLFSSTDRIGIIEHIITNHQTGAGQDLDRLIYERIIVDTYPLHEEEEKAELKKRWIVWSASPMSQPFDRICHYFGVKVALYFLYLGHYTKWLLYPTLVGSVTGIVRYSVPQDDYNTVFAYISPPFGAFMTIWMTIYLENWKRLNSRETLRWGTAHFSETVNLRPQFYGERIPSPINGKSTRYFPPREKLKRVAYSWVVISFLILIVFVIVSSIFMLTYDLTKGDDSDKLVLDDYKYGSIVSSLANVVQITIMTKIYNYVSIMLVDQENHRTDMEYENSLIVKTVIFQFVNNYAGLFYVAFLKEGFEGCDVSCMHELEYMLAIVFCSRLFVGNITEVAIPRLFVYLSKYQLLGHLDEYKQSDAERELFMAQYDWHGTFDDYTEMALQFGFTTMFVVAFPLAPLLSYVNNYFEIRLDAYRLLFESRRPRPRNVRNMGYWYLVLQAFAAISVCTNGAVVIFTGDFFN
;
A
#
# COMPACT_ATOMS: atom_id res chain seq x y z
N MET A 1 -13.68 48.41 -91.02
CA MET A 1 -13.54 49.83 -90.65
C MET A 1 -13.59 49.90 -89.13
N ASN A 2 -12.46 50.33 -88.54
CA ASN A 2 -12.29 51.14 -87.31
C ASN A 2 -13.30 50.94 -86.16
N THR A 3 -12.92 50.76 -84.88
CA THR A 3 -11.87 51.47 -84.12
C THR A 3 -11.66 50.80 -82.74
N GLN A 4 -10.51 51.09 -82.12
CA GLN A 4 -9.96 50.62 -80.84
C GLN A 4 -10.79 50.98 -79.58
N PHE A 5 -10.64 50.24 -78.46
CA PHE A 5 -9.87 50.62 -77.26
C PHE A 5 -9.87 49.51 -76.16
N ILE A 6 -8.78 49.48 -75.39
CA ILE A 6 -8.36 48.50 -74.36
C ILE A 6 -8.85 48.91 -72.95
N GLY A 7 -9.10 47.96 -72.03
CA GLY A 7 -9.20 48.28 -70.60
C GLY A 7 -9.58 47.13 -69.64
N ALA A 8 -8.56 46.53 -69.05
CA ALA A 8 -8.42 45.82 -67.76
C ALA A 8 -9.61 45.31 -66.91
N MET A 9 -9.42 44.05 -66.47
CA MET A 9 -9.89 43.33 -65.28
C MET A 9 -10.60 44.12 -64.17
N LEU A 10 -11.77 43.61 -63.76
CA LEU A 10 -12.20 43.38 -62.38
C LEU A 10 -13.56 42.69 -62.43
N ASP A 11 -13.70 41.49 -61.82
CA ASP A 11 -15.00 40.97 -61.40
C ASP A 11 -14.84 39.85 -60.36
N PRO A 12 -15.87 39.57 -59.53
CA PRO A 12 -15.71 39.43 -58.09
C PRO A 12 -15.99 37.99 -57.62
N TYR A 13 -15.68 37.76 -56.34
CA TYR A 13 -15.97 36.54 -55.58
C TYR A 13 -17.34 35.89 -55.84
N PRO A 14 -17.39 34.56 -55.72
CA PRO A 14 -18.32 33.93 -54.79
C PRO A 14 -17.59 33.19 -53.66
N GLN A 15 -18.25 33.17 -52.52
CA GLN A 15 -17.81 32.66 -51.21
C GLN A 15 -17.20 31.24 -51.25
N PRO A 16 -16.15 30.94 -50.47
CA PRO A 16 -15.74 29.57 -50.24
C PRO A 16 -16.67 28.92 -49.21
N GLN A 17 -17.36 27.88 -49.67
CA GLN A 17 -17.97 26.87 -48.81
C GLN A 17 -16.90 26.31 -47.88
N THR A 18 -17.23 26.28 -46.59
CA THR A 18 -16.44 25.71 -45.50
C THR A 18 -16.16 24.24 -45.77
N ALA A 19 -14.96 23.93 -46.25
CA ALA A 19 -14.40 22.59 -46.21
C ALA A 19 -13.69 22.40 -44.86
N GLU A 20 -14.28 21.57 -44.00
CA GLU A 20 -13.68 21.02 -42.80
C GLU A 20 -12.33 20.36 -43.12
N PHE A 21 -11.23 21.08 -42.93
CA PHE A 21 -9.92 20.47 -42.84
C PHE A 21 -9.72 19.95 -41.42
N CYS A 22 -10.22 18.72 -41.20
CA CYS A 22 -9.77 17.84 -40.12
C CYS A 22 -8.26 17.61 -40.26
N LEU A 23 -7.44 18.47 -39.66
CA LEU A 23 -6.03 18.20 -39.41
C LEU A 23 -5.91 17.12 -38.32
N ARG A 24 -6.15 15.86 -38.69
CA ARG A 24 -5.46 14.71 -38.10
C ARG A 24 -4.07 14.67 -38.74
N VAL A 25 -3.18 15.53 -38.25
CA VAL A 25 -1.75 15.27 -38.39
C VAL A 25 -1.39 14.41 -37.18
N PRO A 26 -1.13 13.10 -37.34
CA PRO A 26 -0.32 12.43 -36.34
C PRO A 26 1.02 13.17 -36.35
N LEU A 27 1.53 13.58 -35.18
CA LEU A 27 2.94 13.94 -35.04
C LEU A 27 3.75 12.65 -35.25
N ASP A 28 3.82 12.22 -36.50
CA ASP A 28 4.50 11.04 -36.98
C ASP A 28 5.97 11.42 -37.14
N TYR A 29 6.69 11.43 -36.02
CA TYR A 29 8.14 11.24 -36.07
C TYR A 29 8.33 9.76 -36.37
N GLY A 30 8.41 9.45 -37.66
CA GLY A 30 8.17 8.14 -38.23
C GLY A 30 8.83 6.97 -37.50
N THR A 31 8.03 5.92 -37.33
CA THR A 31 8.46 4.53 -37.53
C THR A 31 7.25 3.77 -38.06
N SER A 32 7.06 3.78 -39.38
CA SER A 32 6.19 2.83 -40.08
C SER A 32 6.92 1.49 -40.20
N VAL A 33 6.99 0.76 -39.09
CA VAL A 33 7.17 -0.69 -39.13
C VAL A 33 6.01 -1.28 -38.35
N VAL A 34 5.13 -1.98 -39.05
CA VAL A 34 4.07 -2.79 -38.47
C VAL A 34 4.73 -3.94 -37.71
N GLU A 35 5.19 -3.66 -36.48
CA GLU A 35 5.58 -4.69 -35.53
C GLU A 35 4.30 -5.26 -34.87
N ALA A 36 4.32 -6.58 -34.59
CA ALA A 36 3.32 -7.34 -33.82
C ALA A 36 2.77 -6.53 -32.61
N PRO A 37 1.53 -6.77 -32.13
CA PRO A 37 0.87 -5.92 -31.13
C PRO A 37 1.83 -5.52 -30.00
N CYS A 38 2.36 -4.29 -30.10
CA CYS A 38 3.53 -3.89 -29.36
C CYS A 38 3.13 -3.59 -27.92
N ARG A 39 3.68 -4.37 -26.98
CA ARG A 39 3.54 -4.17 -25.53
C ARG A 39 4.19 -2.85 -25.09
N TRP A 40 3.50 -2.08 -24.26
CA TRP A 40 3.97 -0.83 -23.64
C TRP A 40 4.00 -1.01 -22.13
N ASP A 41 5.09 -0.62 -21.49
CA ASP A 41 5.33 -0.95 -20.09
C ASP A 41 5.11 0.24 -19.15
N TYR A 42 5.32 1.46 -19.66
CA TYR A 42 5.38 2.66 -18.83
C TYR A 42 4.78 3.88 -19.56
N VAL A 43 4.27 4.86 -18.82
CA VAL A 43 3.67 6.08 -19.36
C VAL A 43 4.16 7.32 -18.63
N ILE A 44 4.41 8.38 -19.41
CA ILE A 44 4.55 9.76 -18.91
C ILE A 44 3.44 10.60 -19.53
N VAL A 45 2.75 11.37 -18.70
CA VAL A 45 1.65 12.25 -19.11
C VAL A 45 2.11 13.70 -19.05
N PHE A 46 2.00 14.40 -20.18
CA PHE A 46 2.34 15.80 -20.31
C PHE A 46 1.08 16.66 -20.43
N PRO A 47 1.08 17.89 -19.89
CA PRO A 47 0.04 18.86 -20.20
C PRO A 47 0.11 19.26 -21.68
N ASN A 48 -1.04 19.54 -22.30
CA ASN A 48 -1.14 20.13 -23.63
C ASN A 48 -1.70 21.57 -23.52
N PRO A 49 -0.84 22.58 -23.24
CA PRO A 49 -1.30 23.95 -23.08
C PRO A 49 -1.88 24.50 -24.40
N PRO A 50 -2.84 25.46 -24.34
CA PRO A 50 -3.41 26.09 -25.53
C PRO A 50 -2.34 26.84 -26.34
N LYS A 51 -2.58 27.01 -27.66
CA LYS A 51 -1.62 27.58 -28.63
C LYS A 51 -1.06 28.98 -28.29
N HIS A 52 -1.62 29.69 -27.31
CA HIS A 52 -1.13 31.01 -26.88
C HIS A 52 -0.09 30.92 -25.75
N ALA A 53 0.15 29.74 -25.16
CA ALA A 53 1.06 29.50 -24.05
C ALA A 53 2.23 28.57 -24.44
N ILE A 54 2.68 28.62 -25.71
CA ILE A 54 3.62 27.68 -26.33
C ILE A 54 5.05 27.73 -25.74
N GLU A 55 5.38 28.67 -24.85
CA GLU A 55 6.70 28.72 -24.19
C GLU A 55 7.07 27.40 -23.45
N VAL A 56 6.08 26.61 -23.00
CA VAL A 56 6.28 25.32 -22.31
C VAL A 56 6.65 24.15 -23.27
N SER A 57 6.61 24.34 -24.60
CA SER A 57 6.88 23.26 -25.56
C SER A 57 8.33 22.77 -25.55
N ASP A 58 9.28 23.62 -25.13
CA ASP A 58 10.71 23.28 -25.17
C ASP A 58 11.10 22.21 -24.13
N GLU A 59 10.49 22.22 -22.95
CA GLU A 59 10.84 21.26 -21.89
C GLU A 59 10.35 19.85 -22.20
N ARG A 60 9.08 19.72 -22.64
CA ARG A 60 8.52 18.43 -23.08
C ARG A 60 9.35 17.83 -24.21
N ASP A 61 9.64 18.62 -25.23
CA ASP A 61 10.35 18.13 -26.41
C ASP A 61 11.81 17.81 -26.06
N THR A 62 12.42 18.53 -25.11
CA THR A 62 13.73 18.19 -24.55
C THR A 62 13.69 16.86 -23.79
N ILE A 63 12.68 16.62 -22.95
CA ILE A 63 12.51 15.35 -22.24
C ILE A 63 12.35 14.21 -23.24
N ILE A 64 11.48 14.36 -24.24
CA ILE A 64 11.26 13.35 -25.29
C ILE A 64 12.55 13.09 -26.07
N LYS A 65 13.31 14.12 -26.43
CA LYS A 65 14.62 13.97 -27.10
C LYS A 65 15.61 13.20 -26.24
N ARG A 66 15.70 13.48 -24.93
CA ARG A 66 16.58 12.73 -24.01
C ARG A 66 16.14 11.28 -23.85
N LEU A 67 14.84 11.02 -23.73
CA LEU A 67 14.30 9.65 -23.65
C LEU A 67 14.62 8.84 -24.93
N ARG A 68 14.44 9.42 -26.12
CA ARG A 68 14.86 8.79 -27.38
C ARG A 68 16.38 8.62 -27.46
N GLY A 69 17.14 9.62 -27.01
CA GLY A 69 18.60 9.60 -26.95
C GLY A 69 19.15 8.47 -26.06
N ALA A 70 18.42 8.12 -25.00
CA ALA A 70 18.72 6.98 -24.13
C ALA A 70 18.35 5.61 -24.76
N GLY A 71 17.78 5.59 -25.97
CA GLY A 71 17.43 4.36 -26.69
C GLY A 71 16.03 3.80 -26.39
N LEU A 72 15.19 4.55 -25.68
CA LEU A 72 13.80 4.15 -25.41
C LEU A 72 12.92 4.37 -26.64
N ARG A 73 12.00 3.42 -26.89
CA ARG A 73 10.96 3.56 -27.92
C ARG A 73 9.76 4.28 -27.31
N LEU A 74 9.29 5.32 -27.99
CA LEU A 74 8.22 6.19 -27.51
C LEU A 74 7.04 6.22 -28.49
N ARG A 75 5.81 6.20 -27.99
CA ARG A 75 4.60 6.46 -28.76
C ARG A 75 3.78 7.56 -28.09
N LEU A 76 3.58 8.64 -28.83
CA LEU A 76 2.83 9.81 -28.35
C LEU A 76 1.41 9.78 -28.92
N PHE A 77 0.42 10.09 -28.10
CA PHE A 77 -0.95 10.30 -28.54
C PHE A 77 -1.65 11.33 -27.66
N TYR A 78 -2.65 12.01 -28.23
CA TYR A 78 -3.46 12.98 -27.50
C TYR A 78 -4.57 12.29 -26.72
N SER A 79 -4.90 12.84 -25.56
CA SER A 79 -6.10 12.45 -24.80
C SER A 79 -7.37 12.70 -25.60
N SER A 80 -8.46 12.08 -25.17
CA SER A 80 -9.78 12.22 -25.80
C SER A 80 -10.22 13.69 -25.89
N GLY A 81 -10.00 14.44 -24.80
CA GLY A 81 -10.25 15.89 -24.74
C GLY A 81 -9.13 16.78 -25.31
N LYS A 82 -8.05 16.23 -25.89
CA LYS A 82 -6.85 16.93 -26.38
C LYS A 82 -6.15 17.85 -25.37
N LYS A 83 -6.42 17.72 -24.07
CA LYS A 83 -5.80 18.51 -22.98
C LYS A 83 -4.50 17.90 -22.48
N LEU A 84 -4.27 16.61 -22.73
CA LEU A 84 -3.09 15.88 -22.28
C LEU A 84 -2.42 15.18 -23.46
N VAL A 85 -1.11 15.00 -23.36
CA VAL A 85 -0.32 14.18 -24.28
C VAL A 85 0.24 13.00 -23.50
N PHE A 86 -0.10 11.80 -23.92
CA PHE A 86 0.41 10.57 -23.34
C PHE A 86 1.64 10.11 -24.13
N CYS A 87 2.72 9.80 -23.41
CA CYS A 87 3.92 9.18 -23.96
C CYS A 87 4.05 7.76 -23.40
N LYS A 88 3.71 6.75 -24.22
CA LYS A 88 3.98 5.35 -23.91
C LYS A 88 5.45 5.04 -24.17
N ILE A 89 6.06 4.32 -23.25
CA ILE A 89 7.50 4.02 -23.22
C ILE A 89 7.70 2.51 -23.22
N ARG A 90 8.71 2.07 -23.98
CA ARG A 90 9.19 0.69 -24.03
C ARG A 90 10.71 0.67 -24.17
N ALA A 91 11.38 -0.25 -23.49
CA ALA A 91 12.80 -0.53 -23.70
C ALA A 91 12.99 -1.74 -24.64
N PRO A 92 13.87 -1.64 -25.66
CA PRO A 92 14.33 -2.81 -26.42
C PRO A 92 15.04 -3.84 -25.52
N VAL A 93 14.94 -5.13 -25.86
CA VAL A 93 15.54 -6.22 -25.05
C VAL A 93 17.05 -6.09 -24.93
N GLU A 94 17.73 -5.71 -26.01
CA GLU A 94 19.18 -5.43 -26.03
C GLU A 94 19.56 -4.35 -25.00
N LEU A 95 18.80 -3.25 -24.97
CA LEU A 95 19.01 -2.15 -24.03
C LEU A 95 18.79 -2.61 -22.59
N MET A 96 17.71 -3.37 -22.34
CA MET A 96 17.44 -3.89 -21.00
C MET A 96 18.55 -4.82 -20.50
N ARG A 97 19.13 -5.67 -21.36
CA ARG A 97 20.26 -6.52 -20.99
C ARG A 97 21.49 -5.71 -20.59
N ARG A 98 21.85 -4.73 -21.41
CA ARG A 98 23.00 -3.85 -21.12
C ARG A 98 22.83 -3.14 -19.78
N GLU A 99 21.66 -2.56 -19.55
CA GLU A 99 21.39 -1.80 -18.32
C GLU A 99 21.27 -2.70 -17.09
N ALA A 100 20.73 -3.92 -17.24
CA ALA A 100 20.72 -4.92 -16.17
C ALA A 100 22.14 -5.31 -15.71
N GLU A 101 23.10 -5.40 -16.64
CA GLU A 101 24.51 -5.67 -16.32
C GLU A 101 25.17 -4.46 -15.63
N LEU A 102 24.94 -3.24 -16.14
CA LEU A 102 25.43 -2.01 -15.50
C LEU A 102 24.91 -1.82 -14.07
N LEU A 103 23.67 -2.22 -13.82
CA LEU A 103 23.03 -2.22 -12.51
C LEU A 103 23.57 -3.30 -11.57
N ASN A 104 24.37 -4.26 -12.06
CA ASN A 104 24.65 -5.52 -11.37
C ASN A 104 23.36 -6.17 -10.85
N MET A 105 22.32 -6.16 -11.69
CA MET A 105 21.00 -6.64 -11.29
C MET A 105 21.09 -8.12 -10.96
N HIS A 106 20.63 -8.51 -9.77
CA HIS A 106 20.70 -9.88 -9.33
C HIS A 106 19.52 -10.67 -9.90
N LEU A 107 19.82 -11.62 -10.78
CA LEU A 107 18.82 -12.53 -11.36
C LEU A 107 18.96 -13.91 -10.76
N GLN A 108 17.82 -14.61 -10.68
CA GLN A 108 17.83 -16.00 -10.24
C GLN A 108 18.51 -16.89 -11.29
N LEU A 109 19.39 -17.75 -10.83
CA LEU A 109 20.00 -18.79 -11.64
C LEU A 109 19.07 -20.02 -11.75
N ASP A 110 19.14 -20.73 -12.87
CA ASP A 110 18.41 -21.97 -13.11
C ASP A 110 19.00 -23.10 -12.24
N PRO A 111 18.22 -23.65 -11.28
CA PRO A 111 18.71 -24.71 -10.40
C PRO A 111 19.14 -25.97 -11.16
N THR A 112 18.52 -26.25 -12.31
CA THR A 112 18.82 -27.46 -13.11
C THR A 112 20.15 -27.35 -13.81
N GLU A 113 20.46 -26.18 -14.36
CA GLU A 113 21.75 -25.88 -15.00
C GLU A 113 22.87 -25.79 -13.96
N LEU A 114 22.62 -25.16 -12.80
CA LEU A 114 23.58 -25.13 -11.71
C LEU A 114 23.93 -26.53 -11.21
N ARG A 115 22.93 -27.40 -11.08
CA ARG A 115 23.16 -28.80 -10.72
C ARG A 115 23.99 -29.50 -11.80
N ARG A 116 23.69 -29.30 -13.08
CA ARG A 116 24.48 -29.88 -14.19
C ARG A 116 25.93 -29.42 -14.12
N ALA A 117 26.16 -28.11 -13.96
CA ALA A 117 27.50 -27.53 -13.86
C ALA A 117 28.28 -28.04 -12.65
N SER A 118 27.64 -28.17 -11.48
CA SER A 118 28.28 -28.71 -10.27
C SER A 118 28.73 -30.16 -10.45
N PHE A 119 27.92 -31.01 -11.08
CA PHE A 119 28.22 -32.44 -11.22
C PHE A 119 29.14 -32.77 -12.41
N ASN A 120 29.06 -32.02 -13.50
CA ASN A 120 29.82 -32.29 -14.72
C ASN A 120 31.04 -31.35 -14.88
N GLY A 121 31.17 -30.33 -14.02
CA GLY A 121 32.11 -29.23 -14.22
C GLY A 121 31.67 -28.32 -15.37
N ILE A 122 32.48 -27.30 -15.66
CA ILE A 122 32.30 -26.44 -16.82
C ILE A 122 33.64 -26.43 -17.60
N PRO A 123 33.83 -27.40 -18.53
CA PRO A 123 35.09 -27.55 -19.26
C PRO A 123 35.51 -26.29 -20.01
N GLU A 124 34.54 -25.52 -20.53
CA GLU A 124 34.74 -24.26 -21.25
C GLU A 124 35.55 -23.23 -20.44
N TYR A 125 35.39 -23.22 -19.11
CA TYR A 125 36.12 -22.33 -18.20
C TYR A 125 37.19 -23.06 -17.39
N SER A 126 37.55 -24.30 -17.78
CA SER A 126 38.47 -25.15 -17.00
C SER A 126 38.04 -25.37 -15.55
N ILE A 127 36.73 -25.40 -15.29
CA ILE A 127 36.18 -25.63 -13.95
C ILE A 127 35.92 -27.14 -13.80
N ALA A 128 36.69 -27.80 -12.92
CA ALA A 128 36.50 -29.20 -12.60
C ALA A 128 35.15 -29.45 -11.89
N PRO A 129 34.55 -30.65 -11.99
CA PRO A 129 33.36 -30.99 -11.23
C PRO A 129 33.52 -30.79 -9.72
N PHE A 130 32.54 -30.13 -9.09
CA PHE A 130 32.46 -29.92 -7.64
C PHE A 130 31.06 -30.30 -7.15
N PRO A 131 30.73 -31.61 -7.07
CA PRO A 131 29.36 -32.05 -6.80
C PRO A 131 28.90 -31.63 -5.40
N ILE A 132 27.99 -30.66 -5.32
CA ILE A 132 27.37 -30.22 -4.07
C ILE A 132 26.18 -31.15 -3.78
N ARG A 133 26.22 -31.80 -2.62
CA ARG A 133 25.17 -32.73 -2.17
C ARG A 133 24.70 -32.35 -0.77
N ASP A 134 23.40 -32.23 -0.58
CA ASP A 134 22.82 -32.24 0.78
C ASP A 134 22.68 -33.69 1.26
N VAL A 135 23.82 -34.28 1.65
CA VAL A 135 23.91 -35.70 2.03
C VAL A 135 22.99 -36.06 3.20
N LYS A 136 22.76 -35.10 4.10
CA LYS A 136 21.93 -35.29 5.30
C LYS A 136 20.49 -34.84 5.09
N GLN A 137 20.15 -34.24 3.94
CA GLN A 137 18.84 -33.62 3.67
C GLN A 137 18.39 -32.72 4.83
N THR A 138 19.34 -31.96 5.39
CA THR A 138 19.08 -31.17 6.61
C THR A 138 18.20 -29.97 6.29
N TYR A 139 18.24 -29.51 5.03
CA TYR A 139 17.57 -28.30 4.59
C TYR A 139 16.38 -28.62 3.70
N ARG A 140 15.36 -27.74 3.77
CA ARG A 140 14.15 -27.87 2.94
C ARG A 140 14.42 -27.61 1.46
N TYR A 141 15.39 -26.77 1.16
CA TYR A 141 15.71 -26.35 -0.20
C TYR A 141 16.98 -27.02 -0.68
N SER A 142 17.05 -27.30 -1.98
CA SER A 142 18.25 -27.79 -2.62
C SER A 142 19.36 -26.74 -2.52
N PRO A 143 20.64 -27.13 -2.46
CA PRO A 143 21.77 -26.20 -2.53
C PRO A 143 21.77 -25.31 -3.79
N PHE A 144 20.98 -25.65 -4.82
CA PHE A 144 20.88 -24.91 -6.08
C PHE A 144 19.64 -24.01 -6.18
N ASP A 145 18.72 -24.08 -5.21
CA ASP A 145 17.48 -23.31 -5.25
C ASP A 145 17.71 -21.86 -4.78
N TYR A 146 17.02 -20.91 -5.42
CA TYR A 146 16.98 -19.49 -5.03
C TYR A 146 18.37 -18.83 -4.90
N ILE A 147 19.31 -19.25 -5.75
CA ILE A 147 20.59 -18.55 -5.90
C ILE A 147 20.39 -17.39 -6.86
N PHE A 148 20.78 -16.21 -6.40
CA PHE A 148 20.76 -14.98 -7.20
C PHE A 148 22.20 -14.52 -7.42
N ALA A 149 22.51 -14.14 -8.65
CA ALA A 149 23.82 -13.63 -9.02
C ALA A 149 23.67 -12.39 -9.93
N PRO A 150 24.68 -11.50 -9.96
CA PRO A 150 24.72 -10.42 -10.92
C PRO A 150 24.50 -10.91 -12.35
N TYR A 151 23.73 -10.16 -13.12
CA TYR A 151 23.48 -10.45 -14.52
C TYR A 151 24.66 -10.04 -15.39
N PHE A 152 25.06 -10.93 -16.29
CA PHE A 152 26.08 -10.70 -17.31
C PHE A 152 25.47 -10.83 -18.70
N GLN A 153 25.85 -9.98 -19.65
CA GLN A 153 25.32 -10.02 -21.02
C GLN A 153 25.96 -11.10 -21.90
N ALA A 154 27.11 -11.65 -21.49
CA ALA A 154 27.87 -12.63 -22.27
C ALA A 154 27.00 -13.86 -22.65
N ARG A 155 27.14 -14.33 -23.90
CA ARG A 155 26.22 -15.31 -24.52
C ARG A 155 26.37 -16.72 -23.91
N ASP A 156 27.60 -17.07 -23.59
CA ASP A 156 28.02 -18.30 -22.94
C ASP A 156 27.36 -18.49 -21.57
N VAL A 157 27.11 -17.43 -20.81
CA VAL A 157 26.50 -17.53 -19.46
C VAL A 157 24.98 -17.37 -19.45
N GLN A 158 24.34 -17.01 -20.57
CA GLN A 158 22.89 -16.75 -20.61
C GLN A 158 22.01 -17.93 -20.19
N HIS A 159 22.48 -19.16 -20.41
CA HIS A 159 21.72 -20.36 -20.08
C HIS A 159 21.63 -20.61 -18.56
N PHE A 160 22.51 -20.01 -17.76
CA PHE A 160 22.45 -20.12 -16.30
C PHE A 160 21.33 -19.29 -15.67
N TYR A 161 20.74 -18.32 -16.36
CA TYR A 161 19.69 -17.48 -15.79
C TYR A 161 18.30 -18.07 -16.02
N ALA A 162 17.50 -18.13 -14.95
CA ALA A 162 16.14 -18.62 -15.01
C ALA A 162 15.23 -17.67 -15.80
N ARG A 163 14.46 -18.20 -16.75
CA ARG A 163 13.51 -17.43 -17.57
C ARG A 163 12.13 -17.40 -16.91
N LYS A 164 11.93 -16.42 -16.03
CA LYS A 164 10.70 -16.27 -15.22
C LYS A 164 9.71 -15.24 -15.76
N GLY A 165 10.09 -14.49 -16.78
CA GLY A 165 9.24 -13.46 -17.35
C GLY A 165 8.12 -14.02 -18.23
N PRO A 166 7.12 -13.18 -18.54
CA PRO A 166 6.02 -13.56 -19.43
C PRO A 166 6.56 -14.07 -20.78
N ASN A 167 5.94 -15.13 -21.30
CA ASN A 167 6.33 -15.83 -22.54
C ASN A 167 7.78 -16.35 -22.55
N GLY A 168 8.35 -16.70 -21.39
CA GLY A 168 9.72 -17.22 -21.29
C GLY A 168 10.80 -16.15 -21.44
N SER A 169 10.45 -14.88 -21.19
CA SER A 169 11.42 -13.79 -21.15
C SER A 169 12.34 -13.87 -19.92
N LEU A 170 13.52 -13.28 -20.04
CA LEU A 170 14.50 -13.25 -18.96
C LEU A 170 14.04 -12.38 -17.79
N PHE A 171 13.50 -11.19 -18.11
CA PHE A 171 13.09 -10.19 -17.14
C PHE A 171 11.60 -10.31 -16.83
N SER A 172 11.24 -10.29 -15.55
CA SER A 172 9.84 -10.19 -15.13
C SER A 172 9.24 -8.83 -15.48
N SER A 173 7.92 -8.69 -15.37
CA SER A 173 7.27 -7.41 -15.65
C SER A 173 7.74 -6.30 -14.73
N THR A 174 8.03 -6.60 -13.46
CA THR A 174 8.59 -5.67 -12.48
C THR A 174 10.05 -5.32 -12.77
N ASP A 175 10.88 -6.29 -13.16
CA ASP A 175 12.28 -6.02 -13.57
C ASP A 175 12.33 -5.03 -14.73
N ARG A 176 11.47 -5.21 -15.74
CA ARG A 176 11.44 -4.32 -16.91
C ARG A 176 11.02 -2.90 -16.54
N ILE A 177 10.04 -2.75 -15.65
CA ILE A 177 9.64 -1.42 -15.14
C ILE A 177 10.80 -0.78 -14.37
N GLY A 178 11.45 -1.52 -13.46
CA GLY A 178 12.60 -1.03 -12.70
C GLY A 178 13.78 -0.62 -13.59
N ILE A 179 14.07 -1.41 -14.64
CA ILE A 179 15.10 -1.06 -15.64
C ILE A 179 14.70 0.20 -16.42
N ILE A 180 13.44 0.34 -16.84
CA ILE A 180 12.96 1.55 -17.55
C ILE A 180 13.09 2.78 -16.65
N GLU A 181 12.65 2.70 -15.39
CA GLU A 181 12.82 3.80 -14.43
C GLU A 181 14.30 4.14 -14.20
N HIS A 182 15.17 3.13 -14.14
CA HIS A 182 16.60 3.36 -14.07
C HIS A 182 17.13 4.09 -15.31
N ILE A 183 16.76 3.67 -16.53
CA ILE A 183 17.17 4.34 -17.78
C ILE A 183 16.69 5.79 -17.81
N ILE A 184 15.48 6.06 -17.31
CA ILE A 184 14.93 7.42 -17.27
C ILE A 184 15.74 8.29 -16.29
N THR A 185 16.04 7.77 -15.10
CA THR A 185 16.65 8.53 -14.00
C THR A 185 18.17 8.62 -14.08
N ASN A 186 18.85 7.66 -14.69
CA ASN A 186 20.30 7.59 -14.74
C ASN A 186 20.91 8.76 -15.53
N HIS A 187 21.79 9.53 -14.88
CA HIS A 187 22.44 10.71 -15.47
C HIS A 187 23.68 10.39 -16.33
N GLN A 188 24.25 9.18 -16.21
CA GLN A 188 25.49 8.83 -16.92
C GLN A 188 25.21 8.26 -18.30
N THR A 189 24.37 7.22 -18.36
CA THR A 189 24.04 6.49 -19.59
C THR A 189 22.59 6.69 -20.04
N GLY A 190 21.73 7.18 -19.13
CA GLY A 190 20.30 7.32 -19.32
C GLY A 190 19.84 8.73 -19.71
N ALA A 191 18.54 8.99 -19.54
CA ALA A 191 17.93 10.28 -19.87
C ALA A 191 18.19 11.37 -18.83
N GLY A 192 18.66 11.01 -17.63
CA GLY A 192 18.98 11.92 -16.52
C GLY A 192 17.78 12.74 -16.04
N GLN A 193 16.59 12.14 -16.04
CA GLN A 193 15.33 12.78 -15.66
C GLN A 193 14.82 12.22 -14.33
N ASP A 194 14.76 13.09 -13.32
CA ASP A 194 14.14 12.77 -12.04
C ASP A 194 12.62 12.93 -12.17
N LEU A 195 11.92 11.80 -12.32
CA LEU A 195 10.47 11.76 -12.54
C LEU A 195 9.69 12.42 -11.40
N ASP A 196 10.04 12.14 -10.15
CA ASP A 196 9.32 12.67 -8.99
C ASP A 196 9.53 14.19 -8.88
N ARG A 197 10.70 14.70 -9.27
CA ARG A 197 10.95 16.13 -9.40
C ARG A 197 10.16 16.79 -10.53
N LEU A 198 10.06 16.15 -11.70
CA LEU A 198 9.28 16.67 -12.83
C LEU A 198 7.79 16.78 -12.50
N ILE A 199 7.24 15.86 -11.70
CA ILE A 199 5.87 15.92 -11.18
C ILE A 199 5.74 17.11 -10.20
N TYR A 200 6.69 17.24 -9.27
CA TYR A 200 6.68 18.32 -8.28
C TYR A 200 6.74 19.71 -8.92
N GLU A 201 7.57 19.88 -9.96
CA GLU A 201 7.71 21.12 -10.74
C GLU A 201 6.53 21.33 -11.72
N ARG A 202 5.56 20.40 -11.80
CA ARG A 202 4.39 20.41 -12.68
C ARG A 202 4.71 20.45 -14.19
N ILE A 203 5.90 19.99 -14.56
CA ILE A 203 6.33 19.84 -15.96
C ILE A 203 5.61 18.64 -16.59
N ILE A 204 5.47 17.56 -15.84
CA ILE A 204 4.64 16.40 -16.17
C ILE A 204 3.46 16.34 -15.22
N VAL A 205 2.33 15.85 -15.73
CA VAL A 205 1.12 15.65 -14.91
C VAL A 205 1.30 14.44 -14.02
N ASP A 206 1.74 13.33 -14.59
CA ASP A 206 1.89 12.07 -13.87
C ASP A 206 2.75 11.06 -14.64
N THR A 207 3.18 10.01 -13.96
CA THR A 207 3.90 8.88 -14.55
C THR A 207 3.61 7.58 -13.80
N TYR A 208 3.37 6.50 -14.54
CA TYR A 208 3.03 5.21 -13.95
C TYR A 208 3.29 4.06 -14.92
N PRO A 209 3.56 2.85 -14.39
CA PRO A 209 3.59 1.65 -15.19
C PRO A 209 2.18 1.25 -15.63
N LEU A 210 2.06 0.65 -16.82
CA LEU A 210 0.77 0.19 -17.33
C LEU A 210 0.42 -1.21 -16.81
N HIS A 211 -0.88 -1.47 -16.63
CA HIS A 211 -1.37 -2.82 -16.45
C HIS A 211 -1.20 -3.65 -17.73
N GLU A 212 -0.76 -4.88 -17.56
CA GLU A 212 -0.82 -5.89 -18.61
C GLU A 212 -2.04 -6.78 -18.42
N GLU A 213 -2.94 -6.78 -19.41
CA GLU A 213 -4.23 -7.47 -19.34
C GLU A 213 -4.07 -9.01 -19.27
N GLU A 214 -3.06 -9.60 -19.91
CA GLU A 214 -2.82 -11.05 -19.86
C GLU A 214 -2.41 -11.52 -18.45
N GLU A 215 -1.39 -10.91 -17.85
CA GLU A 215 -0.95 -11.22 -16.49
C GLU A 215 -2.03 -10.88 -15.45
N LYS A 216 -2.75 -9.77 -15.64
CA LYS A 216 -3.89 -9.36 -14.80
C LYS A 216 -5.02 -10.38 -14.84
N ALA A 217 -5.37 -10.90 -16.01
CA ALA A 217 -6.39 -11.94 -16.15
C ALA A 217 -5.97 -13.25 -15.46
N GLU A 218 -4.69 -13.62 -15.56
CA GLU A 218 -4.17 -14.79 -14.87
C GLU A 218 -4.15 -14.62 -13.34
N LEU A 219 -3.73 -13.45 -12.85
CA LEU A 219 -3.78 -13.09 -11.43
C LEU A 219 -5.20 -13.15 -10.90
N LYS A 220 -6.17 -12.55 -11.61
CA LYS A 220 -7.60 -12.61 -11.24
C LYS A 220 -8.05 -14.04 -11.01
N LYS A 221 -7.73 -14.96 -11.94
CA LYS A 221 -8.17 -16.37 -11.91
C LYS A 221 -7.60 -17.14 -10.72
N ARG A 222 -6.37 -16.84 -10.28
CA ARG A 222 -5.68 -17.58 -9.22
C ARG A 222 -5.79 -16.93 -7.84
N TRP A 223 -5.94 -15.61 -7.79
CA TRP A 223 -5.89 -14.84 -6.56
C TRP A 223 -7.29 -14.58 -5.98
N ILE A 224 -8.26 -14.22 -6.82
CA ILE A 224 -9.63 -13.91 -6.41
C ILE A 224 -10.47 -15.19 -6.48
N VAL A 225 -10.14 -16.15 -5.62
CA VAL A 225 -10.88 -17.42 -5.49
C VAL A 225 -11.53 -17.49 -4.11
N TRP A 226 -12.86 -17.37 -4.09
CA TRP A 226 -13.66 -17.34 -2.86
C TRP A 226 -13.74 -18.66 -2.10
N SER A 227 -13.30 -19.77 -2.69
CA SER A 227 -13.23 -21.09 -2.01
C SER A 227 -11.83 -21.45 -1.53
N ALA A 228 -10.82 -20.65 -1.90
CA ALA A 228 -9.43 -20.96 -1.61
C ALA A 228 -9.04 -20.56 -0.19
N SER A 229 -8.02 -21.21 0.38
CA SER A 229 -7.48 -20.86 1.69
C SER A 229 -6.85 -19.46 1.66
N PRO A 230 -6.90 -18.68 2.76
CA PRO A 230 -6.17 -17.41 2.87
C PRO A 230 -4.67 -17.49 2.53
N MET A 231 -4.04 -18.66 2.69
CA MET A 231 -2.61 -18.86 2.39
C MET A 231 -2.33 -19.43 0.99
N SER A 232 -3.35 -19.78 0.20
CA SER A 232 -3.16 -20.29 -1.16
C SER A 232 -3.03 -19.19 -2.24
N GLN A 233 -2.73 -17.97 -1.82
CA GLN A 233 -2.52 -16.85 -2.73
C GLN A 233 -1.26 -17.06 -3.59
N PRO A 234 -1.25 -16.57 -4.85
CA PRO A 234 -0.12 -16.75 -5.75
C PRO A 234 1.02 -15.74 -5.46
N PHE A 235 1.64 -15.81 -4.28
CA PHE A 235 2.61 -14.82 -3.78
C PHE A 235 3.75 -14.52 -4.76
N ASP A 236 4.34 -15.53 -5.40
CA ASP A 236 5.44 -15.34 -6.36
C ASP A 236 4.99 -14.52 -7.58
N ARG A 237 3.74 -14.70 -8.03
CA ARG A 237 3.20 -13.95 -9.18
C ARG A 237 2.81 -12.53 -8.78
N ILE A 238 2.27 -12.34 -7.58
CA ILE A 238 2.02 -11.02 -7.01
C ILE A 238 3.35 -10.26 -6.94
N CYS A 239 4.42 -10.91 -6.47
CA CYS A 239 5.77 -10.36 -6.42
C CYS A 239 6.29 -9.98 -7.81
N HIS A 240 6.19 -10.88 -8.81
CA HIS A 240 6.66 -10.59 -10.17
C HIS A 240 5.86 -9.50 -10.90
N TYR A 241 4.62 -9.22 -10.47
CA TYR A 241 3.73 -8.24 -11.12
C TYR A 241 3.69 -6.87 -10.41
N PHE A 242 3.56 -6.84 -9.08
CA PHE A 242 3.45 -5.61 -8.28
C PHE A 242 4.73 -5.25 -7.52
N GLY A 243 5.67 -6.18 -7.39
CA GLY A 243 6.90 -6.00 -6.64
C GLY A 243 6.81 -6.55 -5.21
N VAL A 244 7.95 -6.53 -4.52
CA VAL A 244 8.12 -7.20 -3.22
C VAL A 244 7.36 -6.48 -2.10
N LYS A 245 7.28 -5.14 -2.09
CA LYS A 245 6.56 -4.39 -1.04
C LYS A 245 5.08 -4.79 -0.96
N VAL A 246 4.39 -4.88 -2.10
CA VAL A 246 2.98 -5.31 -2.19
C VAL A 246 2.84 -6.80 -1.88
N ALA A 247 3.71 -7.66 -2.44
CA ALA A 247 3.67 -9.10 -2.17
C ALA A 247 3.88 -9.44 -0.69
N LEU A 248 4.73 -8.68 0.00
CA LEU A 248 4.99 -8.85 1.42
C LEU A 248 3.77 -8.50 2.27
N TYR A 249 3.01 -7.47 1.89
CA TYR A 249 1.74 -7.14 2.54
C TYR A 249 0.74 -8.30 2.45
N PHE A 250 0.50 -8.84 1.25
CA PHE A 250 -0.43 -9.97 1.11
C PHE A 250 0.06 -11.26 1.76
N LEU A 251 1.39 -11.48 1.77
CA LEU A 251 2.00 -12.57 2.52
C LEU A 251 1.73 -12.41 4.02
N TYR A 252 1.91 -11.21 4.56
CA TYR A 252 1.59 -10.88 5.94
C TYR A 252 0.10 -11.09 6.23
N LEU A 253 -0.78 -10.54 5.41
CA LEU A 253 -2.22 -10.65 5.55
C LEU A 253 -2.68 -12.12 5.53
N GLY A 254 -2.23 -12.91 4.54
CA GLY A 254 -2.54 -14.33 4.44
C GLY A 254 -1.99 -15.15 5.62
N HIS A 255 -0.79 -14.82 6.09
CA HIS A 255 -0.20 -15.43 7.27
C HIS A 255 -0.99 -15.10 8.53
N TYR A 256 -1.34 -13.83 8.73
CA TYR A 256 -2.12 -13.35 9.86
C TYR A 256 -3.49 -14.04 9.93
N THR A 257 -4.23 -14.10 8.82
CA THR A 257 -5.52 -14.78 8.72
C THR A 257 -5.41 -16.28 9.04
N LYS A 258 -4.37 -16.95 8.55
CA LYS A 258 -4.15 -18.37 8.87
C LYS A 258 -3.91 -18.57 10.36
N TRP A 259 -3.11 -17.71 11.00
CA TRP A 259 -2.79 -17.83 12.42
C TRP A 259 -3.96 -17.43 13.32
N LEU A 260 -4.82 -16.51 12.87
CA LEU A 260 -6.06 -16.15 13.55
C LEU A 260 -7.04 -17.33 13.68
N LEU A 261 -6.89 -18.39 12.88
CA LEU A 261 -7.72 -19.58 13.00
C LEU A 261 -7.62 -20.21 14.41
N TYR A 262 -6.43 -20.25 15.03
CA TYR A 262 -6.29 -20.87 16.35
C TYR A 262 -7.02 -20.09 17.45
N PRO A 263 -6.82 -18.76 17.62
CA PRO A 263 -7.65 -17.94 18.50
C PRO A 263 -9.12 -17.94 18.15
N THR A 264 -9.47 -18.03 16.87
CA THR A 264 -10.87 -18.11 16.46
C THR A 264 -11.52 -19.35 17.03
N LEU A 265 -10.89 -20.52 16.92
CA LEU A 265 -11.44 -21.78 17.45
C LEU A 265 -11.55 -21.75 18.98
N VAL A 266 -10.47 -21.42 19.68
CA VAL A 266 -10.44 -21.39 21.15
C VAL A 266 -11.37 -20.29 21.70
N GLY A 267 -11.36 -19.11 21.08
CA GLY A 267 -12.19 -17.98 21.44
C GLY A 267 -13.67 -18.22 21.18
N SER A 268 -14.03 -18.92 20.09
CA SER A 268 -15.42 -19.31 19.81
C SER A 268 -15.94 -20.30 20.85
N VAL A 269 -15.14 -21.31 21.21
CA VAL A 269 -15.50 -22.24 22.29
C VAL A 269 -15.67 -21.50 23.62
N THR A 270 -14.73 -20.61 23.95
CA THR A 270 -14.77 -19.79 25.16
C THR A 270 -16.00 -18.89 25.20
N GLY A 271 -16.32 -18.23 24.08
CA GLY A 271 -17.52 -17.43 23.91
C GLY A 271 -18.79 -18.26 24.07
N ILE A 272 -18.91 -19.40 23.38
CA ILE A 272 -20.09 -20.28 23.47
C ILE A 272 -20.31 -20.73 24.91
N VAL A 273 -19.27 -21.17 25.62
CA VAL A 273 -19.40 -21.57 27.03
C VAL A 273 -19.88 -20.39 27.87
N ARG A 274 -19.28 -19.21 27.71
CA ARG A 274 -19.66 -17.99 28.44
C ARG A 274 -21.11 -17.56 28.18
N TYR A 275 -21.59 -17.62 26.94
CA TYR A 275 -22.94 -17.19 26.58
C TYR A 275 -24.02 -18.26 26.81
N SER A 276 -23.64 -19.51 27.05
CA SER A 276 -24.58 -20.60 27.30
C SER A 276 -24.94 -20.76 28.78
N VAL A 277 -24.16 -20.14 29.68
CA VAL A 277 -24.37 -20.22 31.13
C VAL A 277 -25.34 -19.13 31.57
N PRO A 278 -26.29 -19.41 32.50
CA PRO A 278 -27.17 -18.40 33.07
C PRO A 278 -26.39 -17.24 33.70
N GLN A 279 -26.99 -16.05 33.68
CA GLN A 279 -26.33 -14.79 34.04
C GLN A 279 -25.84 -14.76 35.50
N ASP A 280 -26.43 -15.56 36.38
CA ASP A 280 -26.06 -15.67 37.80
C ASP A 280 -24.67 -16.31 38.03
N ASP A 281 -24.23 -17.20 37.13
CA ASP A 281 -22.94 -17.90 37.22
C ASP A 281 -21.83 -17.25 36.36
N TYR A 282 -22.14 -16.13 35.71
CA TYR A 282 -21.26 -15.49 34.73
C TYR A 282 -19.90 -15.09 35.31
N ASN A 283 -19.85 -14.47 36.49
CA ASN A 283 -18.60 -14.02 37.12
C ASN A 283 -17.69 -15.22 37.46
N THR A 284 -18.29 -16.31 37.93
CA THR A 284 -17.58 -17.56 38.25
C THR A 284 -16.99 -18.18 36.98
N VAL A 285 -17.78 -18.30 35.91
CA VAL A 285 -17.32 -18.85 34.61
C VAL A 285 -16.21 -17.99 34.02
N PHE A 286 -16.36 -16.67 34.09
CA PHE A 286 -15.33 -15.73 33.68
C PHE A 286 -14.03 -15.97 34.46
N ALA A 287 -14.08 -16.00 35.79
CA ALA A 287 -12.92 -16.20 36.65
C ALA A 287 -12.10 -17.45 36.26
N TYR A 288 -12.76 -18.57 35.94
CA TYR A 288 -12.05 -19.81 35.59
C TYR A 288 -11.60 -19.91 34.13
N ILE A 289 -12.33 -19.32 33.18
CA ILE A 289 -12.07 -19.50 31.73
C ILE A 289 -11.17 -18.39 31.16
N SER A 290 -11.30 -17.17 31.68
CA SER A 290 -10.61 -15.98 31.19
C SER A 290 -9.09 -16.02 31.34
N PRO A 291 -8.50 -16.40 32.49
CA PRO A 291 -7.05 -16.44 32.64
C PRO A 291 -6.37 -17.49 31.73
N PRO A 292 -6.86 -18.75 31.62
CA PRO A 292 -6.32 -19.71 30.65
C PRO A 292 -6.39 -19.22 29.21
N PHE A 293 -7.49 -18.57 28.82
CA PHE A 293 -7.62 -18.00 27.48
C PHE A 293 -6.64 -16.84 27.25
N GLY A 294 -6.46 -15.93 28.21
CA GLY A 294 -5.46 -14.86 28.15
C GLY A 294 -4.02 -15.39 28.06
N ALA A 295 -3.69 -16.46 28.78
CA ALA A 295 -2.40 -17.14 28.68
C ALA A 295 -2.19 -17.77 27.30
N PHE A 296 -3.21 -18.45 26.77
CA PHE A 296 -3.19 -18.96 25.39
C PHE A 296 -2.94 -17.85 24.38
N MET A 297 -3.63 -16.71 24.49
CA MET A 297 -3.46 -15.58 23.58
C MET A 297 -2.03 -14.99 23.66
N THR A 298 -1.46 -14.92 24.86
CA THR A 298 -0.07 -14.46 25.07
C THR A 298 0.95 -15.38 24.39
N ILE A 299 0.80 -16.69 24.57
CA ILE A 299 1.66 -17.68 23.92
C ILE A 299 1.47 -17.62 22.39
N TRP A 300 0.23 -17.56 21.93
CA TRP A 300 -0.11 -17.48 20.51
C TRP A 300 0.54 -16.25 19.86
N MET A 301 0.41 -15.06 20.44
CA MET A 301 1.00 -13.82 19.90
C MET A 301 2.53 -13.94 19.74
N THR A 302 3.20 -14.51 20.75
CA THR A 302 4.65 -14.69 20.74
C THR A 302 5.09 -15.64 19.63
N ILE A 303 4.45 -16.82 19.55
CA ILE A 303 4.77 -17.82 18.53
C ILE A 303 4.44 -17.29 17.13
N TYR A 304 3.32 -16.59 16.97
CA TYR A 304 2.91 -15.96 15.72
C TYR A 304 3.96 -14.96 15.22
N LEU A 305 4.39 -14.00 16.04
CA LEU A 305 5.36 -12.97 15.65
C LEU A 305 6.74 -13.56 15.32
N GLU A 306 7.16 -14.61 16.03
CA GLU A 306 8.41 -15.32 15.71
C GLU A 306 8.27 -16.19 14.45
N ASN A 307 7.10 -16.78 14.21
CA ASN A 307 6.83 -17.49 12.96
C ASN A 307 6.86 -16.54 11.76
N TRP A 308 6.31 -15.34 11.91
CA TRP A 308 6.35 -14.30 10.88
C TRP A 308 7.78 -13.92 10.52
N LYS A 309 8.68 -13.68 11.50
CA LYS A 309 10.12 -13.42 11.24
C LYS A 309 10.76 -14.52 10.37
N ARG A 310 10.47 -15.78 10.70
CA ARG A 310 10.97 -16.94 9.95
C ARG A 310 10.39 -17.00 8.55
N LEU A 311 9.10 -16.73 8.39
CA LEU A 311 8.41 -16.68 7.10
C LEU A 311 8.97 -15.56 6.22
N ASN A 312 9.09 -14.34 6.75
CA ASN A 312 9.68 -13.20 6.04
C ASN A 312 11.09 -13.51 5.56
N SER A 313 11.94 -14.09 6.42
CA SER A 313 13.31 -14.48 6.06
C SER A 313 13.35 -15.52 4.93
N ARG A 314 12.38 -16.44 4.91
CA ARG A 314 12.27 -17.46 3.86
C ARG A 314 11.82 -16.87 2.53
N GLU A 315 10.78 -16.04 2.52
CA GLU A 315 10.26 -15.48 1.27
C GLU A 315 11.19 -14.42 0.68
N THR A 316 11.90 -13.64 1.51
CA THR A 316 12.94 -12.70 1.05
C THR A 316 14.13 -13.41 0.41
N LEU A 317 14.49 -14.62 0.87
CA LEU A 317 15.43 -15.49 0.16
C LEU A 317 14.85 -15.91 -1.20
N ARG A 318 13.60 -16.39 -1.25
CA ARG A 318 12.96 -16.86 -2.48
C ARG A 318 12.80 -15.78 -3.55
N TRP A 319 12.58 -14.54 -3.13
CA TRP A 319 12.42 -13.37 -4.00
C TRP A 319 13.74 -12.64 -4.29
N GLY A 320 14.86 -13.07 -3.71
CA GLY A 320 16.18 -12.49 -3.98
C GLY A 320 16.45 -11.15 -3.30
N THR A 321 15.65 -10.75 -2.32
CA THR A 321 15.81 -9.48 -1.58
C THR A 321 16.55 -9.63 -0.25
N ALA A 322 17.05 -10.82 0.09
CA ALA A 322 17.76 -11.06 1.35
C ALA A 322 19.01 -10.17 1.53
N HIS A 323 19.75 -9.93 0.44
CA HIS A 323 20.95 -9.07 0.42
C HIS A 323 20.69 -7.68 -0.20
N PHE A 324 19.42 -7.35 -0.45
CA PHE A 324 19.08 -6.06 -1.01
C PHE A 324 19.42 -4.94 -0.01
N SER A 325 20.29 -4.03 -0.42
CA SER A 325 20.51 -2.76 0.27
C SER A 325 19.64 -1.71 -0.39
N GLU A 326 18.78 -1.08 0.39
CA GLU A 326 17.85 -0.09 -0.13
C GLU A 326 18.60 1.14 -0.64
N THR A 327 18.34 1.52 -1.89
CA THR A 327 18.95 2.71 -2.50
C THR A 327 18.31 3.95 -1.90
N VAL A 328 19.12 4.78 -1.25
CA VAL A 328 18.65 5.99 -0.57
C VAL A 328 18.33 7.07 -1.61
N ASN A 329 17.08 7.13 -2.05
CA ASN A 329 16.60 8.21 -2.92
C ASN A 329 16.28 9.46 -2.10
N LEU A 330 16.70 10.62 -2.61
CA LEU A 330 16.38 11.93 -2.04
C LEU A 330 14.97 12.33 -2.44
N ARG A 331 14.18 12.83 -1.48
CA ARG A 331 12.85 13.38 -1.77
C ARG A 331 12.98 14.66 -2.62
N PRO A 332 12.19 14.85 -3.69
CA PRO A 332 12.23 16.07 -4.48
C PRO A 332 11.93 17.34 -3.66
N GLN A 333 11.02 17.19 -2.69
CA GLN A 333 10.57 18.24 -1.78
C GLN A 333 11.64 18.63 -0.74
N PHE A 334 12.67 17.79 -0.54
CA PHE A 334 13.69 18.04 0.46
C PHE A 334 14.55 19.24 0.06
N TYR A 335 14.54 20.28 0.88
CA TYR A 335 15.35 21.49 0.65
C TYR A 335 16.43 21.65 1.71
N GLY A 336 17.49 22.38 1.35
CA GLY A 336 18.63 22.62 2.21
C GLY A 336 19.74 23.35 1.46
N GLU A 337 20.77 23.75 2.20
CA GLU A 337 21.97 24.37 1.65
C GLU A 337 22.76 23.36 0.82
N ARG A 338 23.27 23.76 -0.34
CA ARG A 338 24.12 22.87 -1.15
C ARG A 338 25.53 22.85 -0.58
N ILE A 339 25.92 21.73 -0.01
CA ILE A 339 27.28 21.50 0.48
C ILE A 339 27.92 20.31 -0.27
N PRO A 340 29.25 20.30 -0.46
CA PRO A 340 29.94 19.11 -0.91
C PRO A 340 29.83 18.03 0.18
N SER A 341 29.41 16.83 -0.20
CA SER A 341 29.32 15.68 0.70
C SER A 341 30.70 15.34 1.28
N PRO A 342 30.84 15.16 2.60
CA PRO A 342 32.13 14.87 3.23
C PRO A 342 32.67 13.48 2.88
N ILE A 343 31.82 12.59 2.35
CA ILE A 343 32.18 11.19 2.04
C ILE A 343 32.71 11.07 0.60
N ASN A 344 32.06 11.74 -0.35
CA ASN A 344 32.33 11.53 -1.79
C ASN A 344 32.46 12.82 -2.60
N GLY A 345 32.44 14.00 -1.96
CA GLY A 345 32.59 15.30 -2.61
C GLY A 345 31.44 15.74 -3.52
N LYS A 346 30.43 14.90 -3.75
CA LYS A 346 29.27 15.23 -4.60
C LYS A 346 28.43 16.33 -3.95
N SER A 347 27.87 17.24 -4.75
CA SER A 347 26.95 18.26 -4.24
C SER A 347 25.71 17.59 -3.63
N THR A 348 25.43 17.88 -2.37
CA THR A 348 24.27 17.36 -1.63
C THR A 348 23.56 18.49 -0.89
N ARG A 349 22.26 18.33 -0.66
CA ARG A 349 21.49 19.28 0.17
C ARG A 349 21.69 18.90 1.64
N TYR A 350 22.03 19.89 2.46
CA TYR A 350 22.20 19.77 3.90
C TYR A 350 21.15 20.63 4.61
N PHE A 351 20.51 20.02 5.61
CA PHE A 351 19.55 20.69 6.47
C PHE A 351 20.03 20.59 7.92
N PRO A 352 20.17 21.73 8.65
CA PRO A 352 20.73 21.73 10.00
C PRO A 352 19.95 20.81 10.97
N PRO A 353 20.61 19.85 11.64
CA PRO A 353 19.94 18.91 12.55
C PRO A 353 19.18 19.59 13.71
N ARG A 354 19.69 20.72 14.21
CA ARG A 354 19.04 21.49 15.28
C ARG A 354 17.71 22.10 14.83
N GLU A 355 17.63 22.55 13.58
CA GLU A 355 16.38 23.07 13.02
C GLU A 355 15.40 21.95 12.73
N LYS A 356 15.87 20.82 12.20
CA LYS A 356 15.07 19.59 12.05
C LYS A 356 14.46 19.18 13.38
N LEU A 357 15.27 19.12 14.44
CA LEU A 357 14.81 18.75 15.77
C LEU A 357 13.73 19.71 16.31
N LYS A 358 13.90 21.03 16.12
CA LYS A 358 12.87 22.02 16.50
C LYS A 358 11.54 21.79 15.78
N ARG A 359 11.58 21.48 14.48
CA ARG A 359 10.36 21.20 13.69
C ARG A 359 9.70 19.89 14.06
N VAL A 360 10.49 18.84 14.29
CA VAL A 360 9.99 17.56 14.80
C VAL A 360 9.38 17.73 16.19
N ALA A 361 10.01 18.52 17.07
CA ALA A 361 9.45 18.83 18.39
C ALA A 361 8.12 19.59 18.29
N TYR A 362 8.03 20.57 17.38
CA TYR A 362 6.78 21.27 17.10
C TYR A 362 5.67 20.31 16.61
N SER A 363 6.00 19.39 15.69
CA SER A 363 5.04 18.37 15.25
C SER A 363 4.52 17.53 16.42
N TRP A 364 5.41 17.08 17.31
CA TRP A 364 5.00 16.35 18.51
C TRP A 364 4.13 17.17 19.46
N VAL A 365 4.40 18.47 19.65
CA VAL A 365 3.55 19.35 20.46
C VAL A 365 2.14 19.43 19.88
N VAL A 366 2.00 19.59 18.56
CA VAL A 366 0.68 19.63 17.91
C VAL A 366 -0.04 18.28 18.04
N ILE A 367 0.67 17.16 17.88
CA ILE A 367 0.09 15.82 18.05
C ILE A 367 -0.34 15.56 19.49
N SER A 368 0.48 15.94 20.47
CA SER A 368 0.12 15.86 21.88
C SER A 368 -1.11 16.71 22.22
N PHE A 369 -1.27 17.87 21.58
CA PHE A 369 -2.47 18.69 21.71
C PHE A 369 -3.71 17.99 21.11
N LEU A 370 -3.59 17.36 19.94
CA LEU A 370 -4.69 16.55 19.37
C LEU A 370 -5.05 15.36 20.27
N ILE A 371 -4.06 14.69 20.86
CA ILE A 371 -4.26 13.62 21.82
C ILE A 371 -5.00 14.12 23.07
N LEU A 372 -4.65 15.31 23.57
CA LEU A 372 -5.36 15.92 24.69
C LEU A 372 -6.83 16.21 24.35
N ILE A 373 -7.10 16.72 23.14
CA ILE A 373 -8.48 16.94 22.66
C ILE A 373 -9.26 15.62 22.66
N VAL A 374 -8.66 14.52 22.18
CA VAL A 374 -9.28 13.19 22.23
C VAL A 374 -9.65 12.82 23.67
N PHE A 375 -8.73 12.95 24.63
CA PHE A 375 -9.03 12.66 26.03
C PHE A 375 -10.16 13.51 26.60
N VAL A 376 -10.18 14.82 26.29
CA VAL A 376 -11.25 15.73 26.73
C VAL A 376 -12.61 15.32 26.16
N ILE A 377 -12.68 14.99 24.87
CA ILE A 377 -13.95 14.61 24.24
C ILE A 377 -14.41 13.25 24.77
N VAL A 378 -13.51 12.28 24.90
CA VAL A 378 -13.82 10.96 25.47
C VAL A 378 -14.35 11.12 26.90
N SER A 379 -13.67 11.90 27.74
CA SER A 379 -14.12 12.19 29.10
C SER A 379 -15.49 12.89 29.11
N SER A 380 -15.74 13.81 28.18
CA SER A 380 -17.03 14.50 28.06
C SER A 380 -18.16 13.55 27.64
N ILE A 381 -17.89 12.59 26.74
CA ILE A 381 -18.85 11.55 26.35
C ILE A 381 -19.18 10.66 27.54
N PHE A 382 -18.21 10.32 28.38
CA PHE A 382 -18.45 9.54 29.60
C PHE A 382 -19.20 10.32 30.67
N MET A 383 -18.89 11.60 30.88
CA MET A 383 -19.71 12.48 31.74
C MET A 383 -21.17 12.57 31.26
N LEU A 384 -21.38 12.72 29.95
CA LEU A 384 -22.73 12.64 29.37
C LEU A 384 -23.39 11.28 29.64
N THR A 385 -22.62 10.20 29.64
CA THR A 385 -23.13 8.86 29.97
C THR A 385 -23.58 8.81 31.42
N TYR A 386 -22.78 9.33 32.34
CA TYR A 386 -23.13 9.42 33.76
C TYR A 386 -24.46 10.17 33.95
N ASP A 387 -24.60 11.35 33.34
CA ASP A 387 -25.82 12.16 33.43
C ASP A 387 -27.05 11.42 32.87
N LEU A 388 -26.90 10.73 31.73
CA LEU A 388 -27.98 9.98 31.08
C LEU A 388 -28.38 8.70 31.81
N THR A 389 -27.49 8.12 32.62
CA THR A 389 -27.73 6.80 33.24
C THR A 389 -28.07 6.91 34.73
N LYS A 390 -27.54 7.95 35.40
CA LYS A 390 -27.57 8.13 36.86
C LYS A 390 -27.91 9.57 37.31
N GLY A 391 -27.90 10.55 36.40
CA GLY A 391 -28.25 11.95 36.70
C GLY A 391 -29.75 12.23 36.62
N ASP A 392 -30.12 13.50 36.82
CA ASP A 392 -31.53 13.99 36.82
C ASP A 392 -32.30 13.71 35.51
N ASP A 393 -31.58 13.45 34.42
CA ASP A 393 -32.16 13.16 33.09
C ASP A 393 -32.33 11.65 32.83
N SER A 394 -32.13 10.79 33.83
CA SER A 394 -32.25 9.32 33.70
C SER A 394 -33.56 8.86 33.10
N ASP A 395 -34.65 9.59 33.36
CA ASP A 395 -36.02 9.18 32.99
C ASP A 395 -36.41 9.59 31.57
N LYS A 396 -35.58 10.39 30.86
CA LYS A 396 -35.90 10.90 29.52
C LYS A 396 -35.55 9.93 28.37
N LEU A 397 -34.76 8.89 28.63
CA LEU A 397 -34.23 7.96 27.63
C LEU A 397 -34.45 6.48 28.00
N VAL A 398 -35.54 6.21 28.73
CA VAL A 398 -36.00 4.85 29.05
C VAL A 398 -37.12 4.46 28.08
N LEU A 399 -36.90 3.38 27.32
CA LEU A 399 -37.94 2.72 26.53
C LEU A 399 -37.98 1.26 27.00
N ASP A 400 -39.15 0.76 27.44
CA ASP A 400 -39.34 -0.61 27.95
C ASP A 400 -38.34 -0.98 29.08
N ASP A 401 -38.21 -0.15 30.12
CA ASP A 401 -37.32 -0.36 31.28
C ASP A 401 -35.81 -0.54 30.95
N TYR A 402 -35.39 -0.34 29.69
CA TYR A 402 -34.00 -0.43 29.27
C TYR A 402 -33.35 0.95 29.12
N LYS A 403 -32.23 1.18 29.83
CA LYS A 403 -31.47 2.43 29.75
C LYS A 403 -30.57 2.45 28.50
N TYR A 404 -30.93 3.23 27.49
CA TYR A 404 -30.15 3.33 26.25
C TYR A 404 -28.88 4.21 26.35
N GLY A 405 -28.63 4.86 27.49
CA GLY A 405 -27.53 5.80 27.69
C GLY A 405 -26.14 5.28 27.28
N SER A 406 -25.79 4.06 27.73
CA SER A 406 -24.49 3.44 27.41
C SER A 406 -24.31 3.12 25.92
N ILE A 407 -25.40 2.76 25.22
CA ILE A 407 -25.37 2.47 23.77
C ILE A 407 -25.18 3.78 22.99
N VAL A 408 -25.92 4.83 23.35
CA VAL A 408 -25.82 6.16 22.73
C VAL A 408 -24.40 6.71 22.89
N SER A 409 -23.82 6.58 24.08
CA SER A 409 -22.43 6.97 24.36
C SER A 409 -21.41 6.18 23.52
N SER A 410 -21.58 4.86 23.42
CA SER A 410 -20.72 4.02 22.60
C SER A 410 -20.76 4.42 21.12
N LEU A 411 -21.94 4.77 20.59
CA LEU A 411 -22.10 5.29 19.23
C LEU A 411 -21.48 6.68 19.06
N ALA A 412 -21.65 7.57 20.04
CA ALA A 412 -21.01 8.89 20.03
C ALA A 412 -19.48 8.76 20.01
N ASN A 413 -18.92 7.79 20.75
CA ASN A 413 -17.50 7.47 20.73
C ASN A 413 -17.05 7.00 19.33
N VAL A 414 -17.81 6.14 18.65
CA VAL A 414 -17.49 5.72 17.27
C VAL A 414 -17.47 6.91 16.30
N VAL A 415 -18.42 7.83 16.42
CA VAL A 415 -18.47 9.06 15.61
C VAL A 415 -17.25 9.94 15.89
N GLN A 416 -16.89 10.13 17.16
CA GLN A 416 -15.69 10.86 17.58
C GLN A 416 -14.43 10.25 16.98
N ILE A 417 -14.25 8.93 17.10
CA ILE A 417 -13.08 8.21 16.56
C ILE A 417 -12.94 8.46 15.06
N THR A 418 -14.06 8.37 14.33
CA THR A 418 -14.10 8.54 12.87
C THR A 418 -13.73 9.96 12.46
N ILE A 419 -14.28 10.98 13.12
CA ILE A 419 -14.02 12.39 12.83
C ILE A 419 -12.55 12.73 13.15
N MET A 420 -12.07 12.33 14.32
CA MET A 420 -10.70 12.62 14.76
C MET A 420 -9.65 11.92 13.89
N THR A 421 -9.94 10.71 13.40
CA THR A 421 -9.08 10.02 12.43
C THR A 421 -8.94 10.82 11.14
N LYS A 422 -10.05 11.35 10.60
CA LYS A 422 -10.01 12.18 9.38
C LYS A 422 -9.22 13.47 9.58
N ILE A 423 -9.43 14.17 10.70
CA ILE A 423 -8.68 15.39 11.04
C ILE A 423 -7.19 15.07 11.14
N TYR A 424 -6.83 14.01 11.86
CA TYR A 424 -5.45 13.63 12.07
C TYR A 424 -4.74 13.21 10.78
N ASN A 425 -5.39 12.45 9.90
CA ASN A 425 -4.79 12.04 8.62
C ASN A 425 -4.41 13.26 7.77
N TYR A 426 -5.23 14.31 7.78
CA TYR A 426 -4.90 15.56 7.10
C TYR A 426 -3.75 16.32 7.79
N VAL A 427 -3.82 16.49 9.12
CA VAL A 427 -2.84 17.27 9.88
C VAL A 427 -1.46 16.60 9.90
N SER A 428 -1.41 15.27 10.04
CA SER A 428 -0.15 14.52 10.15
C SER A 428 0.71 14.65 8.90
N ILE A 429 0.13 14.55 7.70
CA ILE A 429 0.86 14.75 6.43
C ILE A 429 1.44 16.16 6.38
N MET A 430 0.63 17.19 6.68
CA MET A 430 1.09 18.58 6.71
C MET A 430 2.26 18.78 7.69
N LEU A 431 2.18 18.19 8.88
CA LEU A 431 3.22 18.31 9.89
C LEU A 431 4.52 17.60 9.47
N VAL A 432 4.43 16.38 8.95
CA VAL A 432 5.62 15.60 8.56
C VAL A 432 6.28 16.21 7.32
N ASP A 433 5.53 16.83 6.40
CA ASP A 433 6.09 17.61 5.29
C ASP A 433 6.89 18.83 5.79
N GLN A 434 6.44 19.48 6.88
CA GLN A 434 7.19 20.58 7.51
C GLN A 434 8.49 20.10 8.18
N GLU A 435 8.57 18.84 8.64
CA GLU A 435 9.78 18.27 9.24
C GLU A 435 10.98 18.17 8.27
N ASN A 436 10.73 18.29 6.95
CA ASN A 436 11.75 18.29 5.90
C ASN A 436 12.68 17.07 5.96
N HIS A 437 12.10 15.86 5.87
CA HIS A 437 12.86 14.61 5.80
C HIS A 437 13.61 14.46 4.47
N ARG A 438 14.82 13.92 4.55
CA ARG A 438 15.73 13.80 3.41
C ARG A 438 15.32 12.67 2.46
N THR A 439 14.84 11.57 3.00
CA THR A 439 14.58 10.31 2.28
C THR A 439 13.12 9.89 2.48
N ASP A 440 12.56 9.15 1.53
CA ASP A 440 11.21 8.60 1.65
C ASP A 440 11.07 7.69 2.87
N MET A 441 12.10 6.90 3.17
CA MET A 441 12.12 6.02 4.34
C MET A 441 12.04 6.80 5.67
N GLU A 442 12.84 7.86 5.85
CA GLU A 442 12.77 8.69 7.06
C GLU A 442 11.39 9.34 7.23
N TYR A 443 10.80 9.79 6.11
CA TYR A 443 9.47 10.37 6.07
C TYR A 443 8.40 9.34 6.45
N GLU A 444 8.38 8.18 5.78
CA GLU A 444 7.46 7.06 6.07
C GLU A 444 7.58 6.63 7.54
N ASN A 445 8.80 6.43 8.06
CA ASN A 445 9.02 6.00 9.45
C ASN A 445 8.51 7.04 10.47
N SER A 446 8.75 8.33 10.24
CA SER A 446 8.24 9.41 11.10
C SER A 446 6.71 9.42 11.13
N LEU A 447 6.08 9.24 9.96
CA LEU A 447 4.64 9.18 9.83
C LEU A 447 4.04 7.95 10.53
N ILE A 448 4.64 6.76 10.37
CA ILE A 448 4.19 5.51 11.02
C ILE A 448 4.11 5.69 12.53
N VAL A 449 5.20 6.15 13.17
CA VAL A 449 5.26 6.27 14.63
C VAL A 449 4.20 7.24 15.16
N LYS A 450 4.07 8.41 14.52
CA LYS A 450 3.08 9.42 14.91
C LYS A 450 1.65 8.91 14.75
N THR A 451 1.35 8.30 13.60
CA THR A 451 0.03 7.77 13.28
C THR A 451 -0.37 6.65 14.22
N VAL A 452 0.53 5.71 14.51
CA VAL A 452 0.25 4.61 15.44
C VAL A 452 -0.03 5.14 16.84
N ILE A 453 0.74 6.10 17.36
CA ILE A 453 0.51 6.66 18.70
C ILE A 453 -0.84 7.37 18.77
N PHE A 454 -1.14 8.24 17.80
CA PHE A 454 -2.43 8.92 17.77
C PHE A 454 -3.60 7.94 17.64
N GLN A 455 -3.52 7.02 16.68
CA GLN A 455 -4.57 6.04 16.45
C GLN A 455 -4.75 5.11 17.65
N PHE A 456 -3.67 4.74 18.35
CA PHE A 456 -3.76 3.97 19.58
C PHE A 456 -4.59 4.71 20.63
N VAL A 457 -4.26 5.96 20.93
CA VAL A 457 -5.04 6.73 21.92
C VAL A 457 -6.48 6.93 21.45
N ASN A 458 -6.67 7.35 20.20
CA ASN A 458 -8.01 7.64 19.65
C ASN A 458 -8.93 6.41 19.71
N ASN A 459 -8.43 5.22 19.40
CA ASN A 459 -9.26 4.01 19.35
C ASN A 459 -9.41 3.31 20.71
N TYR A 460 -8.38 3.33 21.57
CA TYR A 460 -8.36 2.54 22.80
C TYR A 460 -8.61 3.34 24.08
N ALA A 461 -8.50 4.67 24.09
CA ALA A 461 -8.65 5.46 25.33
C ALA A 461 -9.97 5.20 26.04
N GLY A 462 -11.07 5.10 25.29
CA GLY A 462 -12.37 4.78 25.88
C GLY A 462 -12.43 3.39 26.50
N LEU A 463 -11.77 2.39 25.90
CA LEU A 463 -11.70 1.03 26.44
C LEU A 463 -10.84 0.98 27.72
N PHE A 464 -9.71 1.71 27.74
CA PHE A 464 -8.90 1.84 28.95
C PHE A 464 -9.64 2.56 30.08
N TYR A 465 -10.46 3.57 29.76
CA TYR A 465 -11.29 4.26 30.74
C TYR A 465 -12.29 3.29 31.39
N VAL A 466 -13.06 2.56 30.58
CA VAL A 466 -14.05 1.59 31.08
C VAL A 466 -13.40 0.46 31.86
N ALA A 467 -12.24 -0.05 31.40
CA ALA A 467 -11.57 -1.18 32.03
C ALA A 467 -10.90 -0.86 33.38
N PHE A 468 -10.44 0.37 33.61
CA PHE A 468 -9.55 0.66 34.75
C PHE A 468 -9.92 1.89 35.59
N LEU A 469 -10.69 2.84 35.05
CA LEU A 469 -10.99 4.10 35.73
C LEU A 469 -12.47 4.19 36.13
N LYS A 470 -13.37 3.67 35.30
CA LYS A 470 -14.81 3.85 35.47
C LYS A 470 -15.35 3.38 36.83
N GLU A 471 -14.91 2.22 37.31
CA GLU A 471 -15.34 1.66 38.60
C GLU A 471 -15.11 2.63 39.76
N GLY A 472 -13.95 3.29 39.80
CA GLY A 472 -13.59 4.21 40.89
C GLY A 472 -14.28 5.57 40.84
N PHE A 473 -14.71 6.05 39.67
CA PHE A 473 -15.31 7.38 39.52
C PHE A 473 -16.85 7.36 39.48
N GLU A 474 -17.45 6.42 38.76
CA GLU A 474 -18.90 6.41 38.46
C GLU A 474 -19.61 5.18 39.06
N GLY A 475 -18.86 4.10 39.29
CA GLY A 475 -19.39 2.75 39.49
C GLY A 475 -19.97 2.17 38.18
N CYS A 476 -20.16 0.86 38.14
CA CYS A 476 -20.79 0.17 37.01
C CYS A 476 -22.17 -0.36 37.43
N ASP A 477 -23.14 -0.34 36.52
CA ASP A 477 -24.53 -0.73 36.84
C ASP A 477 -24.66 -2.25 37.09
N VAL A 478 -24.04 -3.08 36.24
CA VAL A 478 -24.10 -4.55 36.33
C VAL A 478 -22.70 -5.15 36.51
N SER A 479 -21.79 -4.90 35.56
CA SER A 479 -20.38 -5.25 35.66
C SER A 479 -19.60 -4.45 34.64
N CYS A 480 -18.47 -3.84 35.04
CA CYS A 480 -17.61 -3.10 34.12
C CYS A 480 -17.08 -3.99 32.99
N MET A 481 -16.98 -5.31 33.23
CA MET A 481 -16.57 -6.29 32.22
C MET A 481 -17.56 -6.39 31.06
N HIS A 482 -18.86 -6.42 31.36
CA HIS A 482 -19.91 -6.46 30.33
C HIS A 482 -19.95 -5.17 29.52
N GLU A 483 -19.78 -4.03 30.18
CA GLU A 483 -19.73 -2.75 29.48
C GLU A 483 -18.50 -2.66 28.56
N LEU A 484 -17.33 -3.12 29.03
CA LEU A 484 -16.11 -3.23 28.24
C LEU A 484 -16.31 -4.15 27.03
N GLU A 485 -16.97 -5.30 27.23
CA GLU A 485 -17.28 -6.27 26.17
C GLU A 485 -18.13 -5.65 25.06
N TYR A 486 -19.28 -5.06 25.39
CA TYR A 486 -20.16 -4.46 24.38
C TYR A 486 -19.54 -3.21 23.75
N MET A 487 -18.82 -2.37 24.50
CA MET A 487 -18.12 -1.22 23.94
C MET A 487 -17.05 -1.66 22.92
N LEU A 488 -16.24 -2.67 23.27
CA LEU A 488 -15.26 -3.25 22.36
C LEU A 488 -15.93 -3.83 21.12
N ALA A 489 -17.02 -4.59 21.28
CA ALA A 489 -17.76 -5.16 20.16
C ALA A 489 -18.34 -4.07 19.23
N ILE A 490 -18.95 -3.01 19.77
CA ILE A 490 -19.52 -1.90 19.00
C ILE A 490 -18.41 -1.13 18.26
N VAL A 491 -17.35 -0.73 18.95
CA VAL A 491 -16.24 0.02 18.35
C VAL A 491 -15.55 -0.82 17.27
N PHE A 492 -15.32 -2.11 17.55
CA PHE A 492 -14.64 -2.96 16.59
C PHE A 492 -15.51 -3.28 15.38
N CYS A 493 -16.76 -3.74 15.57
CA CYS A 493 -17.69 -4.03 14.47
C CYS A 493 -17.98 -2.80 13.61
N SER A 494 -18.19 -1.63 14.22
CA SER A 494 -18.41 -0.40 13.48
C SER A 494 -17.20 -0.04 12.63
N ARG A 495 -15.98 -0.22 13.15
CA ARG A 495 -14.75 -0.01 12.38
C ARG A 495 -14.65 -0.95 11.18
N LEU A 496 -14.87 -2.25 11.38
CA LEU A 496 -14.86 -3.24 10.29
C LEU A 496 -15.89 -2.88 9.21
N PHE A 497 -17.09 -2.46 9.62
CA PHE A 497 -18.16 -2.10 8.70
C PHE A 497 -17.88 -0.79 7.94
N VAL A 498 -17.44 0.25 8.66
CA VAL A 498 -17.09 1.55 8.06
C VAL A 498 -15.92 1.39 7.09
N GLY A 499 -14.88 0.63 7.45
CA GLY A 499 -13.74 0.34 6.57
C GLY A 499 -14.19 -0.26 5.24
N ASN A 500 -14.88 -1.41 5.30
CA ASN A 500 -15.44 -2.09 4.13
C ASN A 500 -16.34 -1.18 3.28
N ILE A 501 -17.19 -0.34 3.89
CA ILE A 501 -18.02 0.63 3.14
C ILE A 501 -17.16 1.67 2.43
N THR A 502 -16.21 2.28 3.15
CA THR A 502 -15.39 3.36 2.60
C THR A 502 -14.51 2.89 1.46
N GLU A 503 -14.07 1.64 1.52
CA GLU A 503 -13.19 1.06 0.53
C GLU A 503 -13.93 0.49 -0.68
N VAL A 504 -15.04 -0.24 -0.47
CA VAL A 504 -15.71 -0.96 -1.55
C VAL A 504 -16.96 -0.25 -2.04
N ALA A 505 -17.83 0.18 -1.13
CA ALA A 505 -19.16 0.67 -1.48
C ALA A 505 -19.10 2.10 -2.03
N ILE A 506 -18.37 3.00 -1.37
CA ILE A 506 -18.32 4.42 -1.75
C ILE A 506 -17.72 4.63 -3.15
N PRO A 507 -16.53 4.09 -3.49
CA PRO A 507 -15.95 4.33 -4.82
C PRO A 507 -16.81 3.76 -5.94
N ARG A 508 -17.41 2.58 -5.74
CA ARG A 508 -18.29 1.95 -6.73
C ARG A 508 -19.60 2.69 -6.90
N LEU A 509 -20.20 3.16 -5.81
CA LEU A 509 -21.39 3.99 -5.87
C LEU A 509 -21.10 5.30 -6.60
N PHE A 510 -19.96 5.96 -6.31
CA PHE A 510 -19.56 7.18 -7.00
C PHE A 510 -19.35 6.94 -8.51
N VAL A 511 -18.67 5.85 -8.89
CA VAL A 511 -18.50 5.47 -10.30
C VAL A 511 -19.83 5.14 -10.96
N TYR A 512 -20.73 4.42 -10.27
CA TYR A 512 -22.05 4.08 -10.79
C TYR A 512 -22.91 5.33 -11.01
N LEU A 513 -22.97 6.23 -10.02
CA LEU A 513 -23.70 7.50 -10.12
C LEU A 513 -23.10 8.41 -11.20
N SER A 514 -21.77 8.52 -11.26
CA SER A 514 -21.06 9.28 -12.28
C SER A 514 -21.32 8.73 -13.68
N LYS A 515 -21.32 7.40 -13.83
CA LYS A 515 -21.68 6.73 -15.09
C LYS A 515 -23.12 7.03 -15.47
N TYR A 516 -24.09 6.96 -14.56
CA TYR A 516 -25.48 7.30 -14.86
C TYR A 516 -25.65 8.77 -15.29
N GLN A 517 -24.94 9.68 -14.64
CA GLN A 517 -24.96 11.10 -15.00
C GLN A 517 -24.25 11.40 -16.34
N LEU A 518 -23.17 10.69 -16.67
CA LEU A 518 -22.41 10.88 -17.92
C LEU A 518 -22.94 10.07 -19.13
N LEU A 519 -23.51 8.87 -18.92
CA LEU A 519 -24.01 8.00 -20.00
C LEU A 519 -25.22 8.60 -20.75
N GLY A 520 -25.81 9.67 -20.22
CA GLY A 520 -26.77 10.45 -21.00
C GLY A 520 -26.18 11.08 -22.26
N HIS A 521 -24.86 11.21 -22.41
CA HIS A 521 -24.22 12.02 -23.47
C HIS A 521 -22.92 11.46 -24.12
N LEU A 522 -22.34 10.32 -23.71
CA LEU A 522 -20.95 9.97 -24.09
C LEU A 522 -20.69 8.48 -24.46
N ASP A 523 -21.54 7.88 -25.28
CA ASP A 523 -21.36 6.46 -25.69
C ASP A 523 -20.28 6.20 -26.75
N GLU A 524 -19.45 7.18 -27.16
CA GLU A 524 -18.57 6.99 -28.33
C GLU A 524 -17.15 7.59 -28.26
N TYR A 525 -16.54 7.69 -27.07
CA TYR A 525 -15.08 7.91 -27.00
C TYR A 525 -14.35 6.66 -26.52
N LYS A 526 -13.75 5.91 -27.46
CA LYS A 526 -12.81 4.82 -27.15
C LYS A 526 -11.56 5.39 -26.48
N GLN A 527 -11.61 5.59 -25.16
CA GLN A 527 -10.45 5.97 -24.35
C GLN A 527 -9.36 4.89 -24.47
N SER A 528 -8.09 5.31 -24.58
CA SER A 528 -6.97 4.35 -24.52
C SER A 528 -6.83 3.80 -23.10
N ASP A 529 -6.31 2.56 -22.96
CA ASP A 529 -6.06 1.95 -21.64
C ASP A 529 -5.23 2.84 -20.72
N ALA A 530 -4.23 3.55 -21.26
CA ALA A 530 -3.43 4.50 -20.51
C ALA A 530 -4.25 5.72 -20.04
N GLU A 531 -5.18 6.21 -20.86
CA GLU A 531 -6.07 7.30 -20.43
C GLU A 531 -7.05 6.82 -19.35
N ARG A 532 -7.58 5.60 -19.49
CA ARG A 532 -8.43 4.98 -18.47
C ARG A 532 -7.69 4.81 -17.14
N GLU A 533 -6.47 4.30 -17.17
CA GLU A 533 -5.63 4.11 -15.98
C GLU A 533 -5.25 5.43 -15.31
N LEU A 534 -5.03 6.51 -16.07
CA LEU A 534 -4.80 7.84 -15.46
C LEU A 534 -5.95 8.28 -14.53
N PHE A 535 -7.18 7.84 -14.74
CA PHE A 535 -8.31 8.21 -13.88
C PHE A 535 -8.58 7.20 -12.75
N MET A 536 -7.79 6.12 -12.64
CA MET A 536 -7.84 5.20 -11.51
C MET A 536 -7.12 5.76 -10.27
N ALA A 537 -7.45 5.22 -9.09
CA ALA A 537 -6.83 5.60 -7.82
C ALA A 537 -5.33 5.25 -7.79
N GLN A 538 -4.53 6.04 -7.08
CA GLN A 538 -3.09 5.76 -6.89
C GLN A 538 -2.89 4.87 -5.65
N TYR A 539 -2.21 3.74 -5.82
CA TYR A 539 -1.83 2.81 -4.75
C TYR A 539 -0.33 2.90 -4.44
N ASP A 540 0.27 4.09 -4.48
CA ASP A 540 1.69 4.24 -4.18
C ASP A 540 1.96 3.97 -2.67
N TRP A 541 3.03 4.52 -2.12
CA TRP A 541 3.45 4.25 -0.75
C TRP A 541 2.34 4.50 0.30
N HIS A 542 1.46 5.48 0.06
CA HIS A 542 0.29 5.78 0.90
C HIS A 542 -0.66 4.59 1.02
N GLY A 543 -0.95 3.87 -0.08
CA GLY A 543 -1.87 2.74 -0.06
C GLY A 543 -1.36 1.62 0.85
N THR A 544 -0.09 1.22 0.67
CA THR A 544 0.52 0.21 1.56
C THR A 544 0.59 0.67 3.03
N PHE A 545 0.78 1.97 3.27
CA PHE A 545 0.81 2.52 4.63
C PHE A 545 -0.56 2.42 5.31
N ASP A 546 -1.63 2.78 4.60
CA ASP A 546 -2.99 2.73 5.12
C ASP A 546 -3.40 1.28 5.41
N ASP A 547 -3.11 0.35 4.50
CA ASP A 547 -3.41 -1.07 4.67
C ASP A 547 -2.68 -1.70 5.88
N TYR A 548 -1.39 -1.38 6.07
CA TYR A 548 -0.67 -1.82 7.28
C TYR A 548 -1.20 -1.15 8.56
N THR A 549 -1.64 0.11 8.49
CA THR A 549 -2.26 0.82 9.63
C THR A 549 -3.54 0.12 10.05
N GLU A 550 -4.38 -0.26 9.08
CA GLU A 550 -5.61 -1.00 9.32
C GLU A 550 -5.32 -2.35 9.98
N MET A 551 -4.40 -3.12 9.43
CA MET A 551 -4.03 -4.42 9.98
C MET A 551 -3.39 -4.34 11.37
N ALA A 552 -2.57 -3.31 11.64
CA ALA A 552 -1.99 -3.09 12.95
C ALA A 552 -3.07 -2.77 14.00
N LEU A 553 -4.00 -1.88 13.66
CA LEU A 553 -5.12 -1.54 14.55
C LEU A 553 -6.05 -2.72 14.77
N GLN A 554 -6.36 -3.49 13.73
CA GLN A 554 -7.12 -4.72 13.87
C GLN A 554 -6.41 -5.69 14.83
N PHE A 555 -5.11 -5.91 14.68
CA PHE A 555 -4.33 -6.75 15.60
C PHE A 555 -4.41 -6.27 17.05
N GLY A 556 -4.42 -4.96 17.30
CA GLY A 556 -4.64 -4.39 18.63
C GLY A 556 -6.02 -4.76 19.18
N PHE A 557 -7.12 -4.56 18.43
CA PHE A 557 -8.47 -4.94 18.86
C PHE A 557 -8.66 -6.45 19.04
N THR A 558 -7.94 -7.28 18.28
CA THR A 558 -7.99 -8.74 18.42
C THR A 558 -7.25 -9.24 19.66
N THR A 559 -6.27 -8.49 20.17
CA THR A 559 -5.35 -8.98 21.20
C THR A 559 -5.46 -8.25 22.52
N MET A 560 -5.69 -6.94 22.52
CA MET A 560 -5.96 -6.15 23.72
C MET A 560 -7.40 -6.39 24.16
N PHE A 561 -7.63 -6.55 25.45
CA PHE A 561 -8.96 -6.78 26.02
C PHE A 561 -9.66 -8.04 25.47
N VAL A 562 -8.92 -8.96 24.85
CA VAL A 562 -9.48 -10.17 24.22
C VAL A 562 -10.18 -11.07 25.24
N VAL A 563 -9.75 -11.02 26.49
CA VAL A 563 -10.37 -11.73 27.61
C VAL A 563 -11.80 -11.22 27.89
N ALA A 564 -12.06 -9.93 27.66
CA ALA A 564 -13.38 -9.35 27.78
C ALA A 564 -14.29 -9.80 26.62
N PHE A 565 -13.76 -9.88 25.39
CA PHE A 565 -14.52 -10.29 24.20
C PHE A 565 -13.83 -11.42 23.41
N PRO A 566 -14.07 -12.69 23.77
CA PRO A 566 -13.41 -13.85 23.16
C PRO A 566 -13.74 -14.07 21.66
N LEU A 567 -14.79 -13.45 21.14
CA LEU A 567 -15.17 -13.53 19.72
C LEU A 567 -14.43 -12.52 18.82
N ALA A 568 -13.61 -11.61 19.38
CA ALA A 568 -12.84 -10.64 18.57
C ALA A 568 -11.96 -11.30 17.48
N PRO A 569 -11.26 -12.43 17.74
CA PRO A 569 -10.49 -13.11 16.70
C PRO A 569 -11.35 -13.70 15.59
N LEU A 570 -12.57 -14.17 15.88
CA LEU A 570 -13.50 -14.64 14.86
C LEU A 570 -13.88 -13.51 13.90
N LEU A 571 -14.25 -12.34 14.43
CA LEU A 571 -14.58 -11.17 13.60
C LEU A 571 -13.40 -10.74 12.73
N SER A 572 -12.19 -10.77 13.30
CA SER A 572 -10.95 -10.46 12.59
C SER A 572 -10.64 -11.46 11.48
N TYR A 573 -10.86 -12.75 11.73
CA TYR A 573 -10.68 -13.81 10.74
C TYR A 573 -11.66 -13.66 9.58
N VAL A 574 -12.93 -13.38 9.86
CA VAL A 574 -13.97 -13.14 8.84
C VAL A 574 -13.64 -11.89 8.04
N ASN A 575 -13.27 -10.77 8.68
CA ASN A 575 -12.88 -9.55 7.98
C ASN A 575 -11.72 -9.82 7.02
N ASN A 576 -10.62 -10.40 7.52
CA ASN A 576 -9.45 -10.68 6.67
C ASN A 576 -9.74 -11.68 5.56
N TYR A 577 -10.73 -12.56 5.74
CA TYR A 577 -11.15 -13.47 4.68
C TYR A 577 -11.68 -12.69 3.47
N PHE A 578 -12.53 -11.68 3.70
CA PHE A 578 -13.01 -10.79 2.64
C PHE A 578 -11.91 -9.86 2.15
N GLU A 579 -11.17 -9.25 3.08
CA GLU A 579 -10.10 -8.27 2.83
C GLU A 579 -9.13 -8.75 1.75
N ILE A 580 -8.57 -9.95 1.90
CA ILE A 580 -7.62 -10.53 0.93
C ILE A 580 -8.13 -10.47 -0.51
N ARG A 581 -9.44 -10.71 -0.72
CA ARG A 581 -10.05 -10.73 -2.06
C ARG A 581 -10.45 -9.33 -2.52
N LEU A 582 -10.92 -8.50 -1.60
CA LEU A 582 -11.31 -7.12 -1.88
C LEU A 582 -10.10 -6.27 -2.24
N ASP A 583 -9.02 -6.35 -1.47
CA ASP A 583 -7.74 -5.73 -1.75
C ASP A 583 -7.15 -6.18 -3.10
N ALA A 584 -7.17 -7.49 -3.35
CA ALA A 584 -6.71 -8.05 -4.62
C ALA A 584 -7.52 -7.51 -5.82
N TYR A 585 -8.83 -7.36 -5.64
CA TYR A 585 -9.70 -6.77 -6.66
C TYR A 585 -9.40 -5.28 -6.86
N ARG A 586 -9.27 -4.52 -5.76
CA ARG A 586 -8.95 -3.08 -5.75
C ARG A 586 -7.66 -2.82 -6.53
N LEU A 587 -6.62 -3.61 -6.29
CA LEU A 587 -5.32 -3.52 -6.98
C LEU A 587 -5.35 -3.88 -8.45
N LEU A 588 -6.19 -4.83 -8.85
CA LEU A 588 -6.26 -5.25 -10.23
C LEU A 588 -7.15 -4.32 -11.07
N PHE A 589 -8.23 -3.76 -10.51
CA PHE A 589 -9.28 -3.11 -11.31
C PHE A 589 -9.60 -1.66 -10.95
N GLU A 590 -9.32 -1.22 -9.73
CA GLU A 590 -9.73 0.11 -9.23
C GLU A 590 -8.53 1.05 -9.01
N SER A 591 -7.34 0.47 -8.86
CA SER A 591 -6.07 1.19 -8.71
C SER A 591 -5.23 1.12 -9.96
N ARG A 592 -4.38 2.14 -10.15
CA ARG A 592 -3.26 2.08 -11.09
C ARG A 592 -2.24 1.08 -10.60
N ARG A 593 -1.44 0.55 -11.54
CA ARG A 593 -0.33 -0.33 -11.18
C ARG A 593 0.70 0.48 -10.38
N PRO A 594 0.99 0.09 -9.12
CA PRO A 594 2.02 0.75 -8.32
C PRO A 594 3.41 0.54 -8.92
N ARG A 595 4.30 1.49 -8.68
CA ARG A 595 5.72 1.35 -9.02
C ARG A 595 6.37 0.25 -8.17
N PRO A 596 7.07 -0.73 -8.76
CA PRO A 596 7.62 -1.85 -8.01
C PRO A 596 8.74 -1.39 -7.08
N ARG A 597 8.62 -1.74 -5.80
CA ARG A 597 9.66 -1.47 -4.79
C ARG A 597 10.14 -2.77 -4.16
N ASN A 598 11.46 -2.91 -4.07
CA ASN A 598 12.11 -4.00 -3.35
C ASN A 598 12.26 -3.62 -1.88
N VAL A 599 11.88 -4.54 -1.00
CA VAL A 599 12.04 -4.40 0.45
C VAL A 599 12.54 -5.71 1.05
N ARG A 600 13.24 -5.62 2.17
CA ARG A 600 13.72 -6.79 2.92
C ARG A 600 12.74 -7.24 4.01
N ASN A 601 11.93 -6.33 4.54
CA ASN A 601 10.97 -6.61 5.59
C ASN A 601 9.85 -5.55 5.56
N MET A 602 8.85 -5.73 6.40
CA MET A 602 7.73 -4.78 6.58
C MET A 602 8.13 -3.47 7.30
N GLY A 603 9.43 -3.26 7.59
CA GLY A 603 9.93 -2.08 8.25
C GLY A 603 9.43 -1.91 9.69
N TYR A 604 9.09 -0.67 10.05
CA TYR A 604 8.67 -0.27 11.40
C TYR A 604 7.35 -0.92 11.84
N TRP A 605 6.53 -1.40 10.91
CA TRP A 605 5.30 -2.11 11.25
C TRP A 605 5.54 -3.35 12.12
N TYR A 606 6.69 -4.02 11.98
CA TYR A 606 7.01 -5.16 12.85
C TYR A 606 7.22 -4.73 14.30
N LEU A 607 7.91 -3.61 14.50
CA LEU A 607 8.10 -3.02 15.82
C LEU A 607 6.76 -2.61 16.45
N VAL A 608 5.84 -2.07 15.64
CA VAL A 608 4.48 -1.72 16.08
C VAL A 608 3.72 -2.95 16.57
N LEU A 609 3.73 -4.06 15.83
CA LEU A 609 3.07 -5.30 16.26
C LEU A 609 3.67 -5.87 17.54
N GLN A 610 5.01 -5.79 17.70
CA GLN A 610 5.67 -6.19 18.94
C GLN A 610 5.25 -5.31 20.12
N ALA A 611 5.16 -4.00 19.93
CA ALA A 611 4.69 -3.07 20.95
C ALA A 611 3.23 -3.37 21.34
N PHE A 612 2.36 -3.62 20.35
CA PHE A 612 0.97 -4.01 20.60
C PHE A 612 0.88 -5.32 21.36
N ALA A 613 1.65 -6.35 20.98
CA ALA A 613 1.68 -7.61 21.72
C ALA A 613 2.13 -7.42 23.18
N ALA A 614 3.16 -6.61 23.43
CA ALA A 614 3.64 -6.31 24.78
C ALA A 614 2.58 -5.58 25.62
N ILE A 615 1.90 -4.58 25.05
CA ILE A 615 0.78 -3.87 25.69
C ILE A 615 -0.37 -4.85 25.95
N SER A 616 -0.73 -5.71 25.01
CA SER A 616 -1.81 -6.71 25.15
C SER A 616 -1.57 -7.67 26.31
N VAL A 617 -0.33 -8.11 26.55
CA VAL A 617 -0.01 -8.97 27.71
C VAL A 617 -0.30 -8.23 29.02
N CYS A 618 0.14 -6.97 29.13
CA CYS A 618 -0.08 -6.15 30.32
C CYS A 618 -1.57 -5.87 30.52
N THR A 619 -2.26 -5.46 29.46
CA THR A 619 -3.69 -5.12 29.49
C THR A 619 -4.54 -6.33 29.86
N ASN A 620 -4.33 -7.50 29.25
CA ASN A 620 -5.13 -8.68 29.56
C ASN A 620 -4.87 -9.18 30.99
N GLY A 621 -3.62 -9.12 31.47
CA GLY A 621 -3.31 -9.42 32.87
C GLY A 621 -4.02 -8.46 33.83
N ALA A 622 -3.97 -7.16 33.54
CA ALA A 622 -4.62 -6.13 34.35
C ALA A 622 -6.15 -6.28 34.35
N VAL A 623 -6.77 -6.58 33.21
CA VAL A 623 -8.23 -6.80 33.12
C VAL A 623 -8.67 -7.99 33.97
N VAL A 624 -7.91 -9.08 33.96
CA VAL A 624 -8.21 -10.25 34.81
C VAL A 624 -8.10 -9.92 36.30
N ILE A 625 -7.13 -9.08 36.69
CA ILE A 625 -6.86 -8.76 38.10
C ILE A 625 -7.82 -7.69 38.64
N PHE A 626 -8.00 -6.59 37.90
CA PHE A 626 -8.71 -5.41 38.40
C PHE A 626 -10.20 -5.42 38.09
N THR A 627 -10.61 -5.99 36.96
CA THR A 627 -12.01 -6.01 36.53
C THR A 627 -12.65 -7.40 36.57
N GLY A 628 -11.87 -8.43 36.86
CA GLY A 628 -12.39 -9.76 37.18
C GLY A 628 -12.50 -9.95 38.69
N ASP A 629 -13.64 -10.45 39.17
CA ASP A 629 -13.86 -10.88 40.56
C ASP A 629 -13.06 -12.16 40.92
N PHE A 630 -11.85 -12.34 40.36
CA PHE A 630 -11.05 -13.54 40.59
C PHE A 630 -10.38 -13.55 41.97
N PHE A 631 -10.01 -12.37 42.48
CA PHE A 631 -9.25 -12.21 43.73
C PHE A 631 -10.05 -11.56 44.87
N ASN A 632 -11.30 -11.15 44.62
CA ASN A 632 -12.25 -10.61 45.59
C ASN A 632 -13.34 -11.66 45.84
#